data_AF-A0A1P8WFR9-F1
#
_entry.id   AF-A0A1P8WFR9-F1
#
_cell.length_a   1.000
_cell.length_b   1.000
_cell.length_c   1.000
_cell.angle_alpha   90.00
_cell.angle_beta   90.00
_cell.angle_gamma   90.00
#
_symmetry.space_group_name_H-M   'P 1'
#
loop_
_entity.id
_entity.type
_entity.pdbx_description
1 polymer ?
#
loop_
_entity_poly.entity_id
_entity_poly.type
_entity_poly.pdbx_seq_one_letter_code
_entity_poly.pdbx_strand_id
1 'polypeptide(L)'
;MRTTLQQVKSRLAVTACWILVLVIPLLASFAVAADVSAKHGWSAEGLRAAREYSETLDTAAVVILHNGATVDEWGATALPLMCHSVRKSLLSALYGRHVKNGTIDLNRTLKQLGINDNEPSLTEAELGAQIRHLLMARSGVYHPALYETAAMAKARPARGSHAPDTFWYYNNWDFNAAAAIFENLTGQGQRALWAI
;
A
#
# COMPACT_ATOMS: atom_id res chain seq x y z
N MET A 1 53.67 -18.35 -40.87
CA MET A 1 53.10 -17.88 -42.16
C MET A 1 51.95 -16.94 -41.83
N ARG A 2 52.05 -15.67 -42.26
CA ARG A 2 51.07 -14.60 -42.00
C ARG A 2 50.01 -14.60 -43.10
N THR A 3 48.75 -14.37 -42.72
CA THR A 3 47.62 -14.02 -43.63
C THR A 3 46.65 -13.16 -42.80
N THR A 4 46.90 -11.85 -42.68
CA THR A 4 46.35 -10.70 -43.43
C THR A 4 44.93 -10.25 -43.06
N LEU A 5 44.87 -8.97 -42.68
CA LEU A 5 43.71 -8.11 -42.46
C LEU A 5 42.91 -7.90 -43.75
N GLN A 6 41.63 -8.31 -43.79
CA GLN A 6 40.50 -7.54 -44.37
C GLN A 6 39.19 -8.35 -44.33
N GLN A 7 38.08 -7.64 -44.07
CA GLN A 7 36.68 -8.09 -43.93
C GLN A 7 36.37 -8.59 -42.51
N VAL A 8 35.74 -7.80 -41.64
CA VAL A 8 34.34 -7.34 -41.76
C VAL A 8 34.21 -5.86 -41.38
N LYS A 9 33.94 -5.02 -42.39
CA LYS A 9 33.34 -3.69 -42.20
C LYS A 9 31.84 -3.88 -42.02
N SER A 10 31.34 -3.84 -40.78
CA SER A 10 29.93 -3.53 -40.48
C SER A 10 29.74 -3.22 -38.99
N ARG A 11 30.44 -2.20 -38.48
CA ARG A 11 30.12 -1.58 -37.19
C ARG A 11 29.66 -0.15 -37.44
N LEU A 12 28.40 0.01 -37.87
CA LEU A 12 27.70 1.31 -37.87
C LEU A 12 26.16 1.19 -37.88
N ALA A 13 25.57 -0.01 -37.74
CA ALA A 13 24.10 -0.19 -37.83
C ALA A 13 23.42 -0.72 -36.54
N VAL A 14 24.16 -1.00 -35.45
CA VAL A 14 23.56 -1.63 -34.24
C VAL A 14 23.19 -0.61 -33.15
N THR A 15 23.65 0.64 -33.24
CA THR A 15 23.39 1.65 -32.20
C THR A 15 22.06 2.41 -32.37
N ALA A 16 21.37 2.28 -33.50
CA ALA A 16 20.10 2.99 -33.75
C ALA A 16 18.84 2.21 -33.33
N CYS A 17 18.95 0.89 -33.10
CA CYS A 17 17.77 0.04 -32.84
C CYS A 17 17.35 0.01 -31.35
N TRP A 18 18.23 0.37 -30.43
CA TRP A 18 17.92 0.36 -28.99
C TRP A 18 17.22 1.63 -28.48
N ILE A 19 17.31 2.75 -29.21
CA ILE A 19 16.59 3.98 -28.86
C ILE A 19 15.11 3.86 -29.22
N LEU A 20 14.76 3.11 -30.28
CA LEU A 20 13.38 3.01 -30.76
C LEU A 20 12.48 2.17 -29.83
N VAL A 21 13.02 1.19 -29.10
CA VAL A 21 12.23 0.28 -28.25
C VAL A 21 11.86 0.89 -26.89
N LEU A 22 12.57 1.91 -26.41
CA LEU A 22 12.21 2.64 -25.18
C LEU A 22 11.30 3.85 -25.44
N VAL A 23 11.33 4.41 -26.65
CA VAL A 23 10.50 5.57 -27.01
C VAL A 23 9.04 5.17 -27.32
N ILE A 24 8.83 3.99 -27.90
CA ILE A 24 7.47 3.48 -28.24
C ILE A 24 6.59 3.20 -27.01
N PRO A 25 7.04 2.49 -25.94
CA PRO A 25 6.20 2.26 -24.77
C PRO A 25 5.91 3.56 -24.01
N LEU A 26 6.85 4.49 -23.99
CA LEU A 26 6.68 5.78 -23.32
C LEU A 26 5.64 6.66 -24.05
N LEU A 27 5.75 6.79 -25.37
CA LEU A 27 4.77 7.54 -26.17
C LEU A 27 3.38 6.87 -26.16
N ALA A 28 3.32 5.54 -26.12
CA ALA A 28 2.06 4.81 -26.00
C ALA A 28 1.35 5.10 -24.67
N SER A 29 2.06 5.12 -23.54
CA SER A 29 1.47 5.46 -22.24
C SER A 29 0.94 6.90 -22.19
N PHE A 30 1.67 7.87 -22.74
CA PHE A 30 1.22 9.27 -22.79
C PHE A 30 0.01 9.47 -23.71
N ALA A 31 -0.01 8.82 -24.88
CA ALA A 31 -1.14 8.90 -25.80
C ALA A 31 -2.41 8.26 -25.21
N VAL A 32 -2.28 7.15 -24.48
CA VAL A 32 -3.40 6.50 -23.79
C VAL A 32 -3.95 7.37 -22.66
N ALA A 33 -3.09 8.00 -21.85
CA ALA A 33 -3.52 8.88 -20.77
C ALA A 33 -4.28 10.12 -21.27
N ALA A 34 -3.79 10.75 -22.34
CA ALA A 34 -4.45 11.91 -22.96
C ALA A 34 -5.86 11.57 -23.52
N ASP A 35 -6.01 10.40 -24.14
CA ASP A 35 -7.30 9.92 -24.65
C ASP A 35 -8.30 9.62 -23.52
N VAL A 36 -7.83 8.98 -22.44
CA VAL A 36 -8.64 8.71 -21.24
C VAL A 36 -9.10 10.00 -20.58
N SER A 37 -8.19 10.95 -20.37
CA SER A 37 -8.49 12.26 -19.78
C SER A 37 -9.61 12.98 -20.51
N ALA A 38 -9.47 13.14 -21.83
CA ALA A 38 -10.46 13.83 -22.67
C ALA A 38 -11.80 13.08 -22.72
N LYS A 39 -11.77 11.75 -22.86
CA LYS A 39 -12.98 10.91 -22.92
C LYS A 39 -13.80 10.92 -21.63
N HIS A 40 -13.14 11.11 -20.48
CA HIS A 40 -13.77 11.13 -19.16
C HIS A 40 -14.02 12.55 -18.62
N GLY A 41 -13.81 13.58 -19.43
CA GLY A 41 -14.14 14.98 -19.09
C GLY A 41 -13.17 15.63 -18.10
N TRP A 42 -11.93 15.14 -18.00
CA TRP A 42 -10.91 15.79 -17.18
C TRP A 42 -10.41 17.08 -17.86
N SER A 43 -10.31 18.17 -17.09
CA SER A 43 -9.77 19.44 -17.60
C SER A 43 -8.26 19.35 -17.74
N ALA A 44 -7.75 19.62 -18.94
CA ALA A 44 -6.32 19.72 -19.21
C ALA A 44 -5.67 20.82 -18.36
N GLU A 45 -6.36 21.94 -18.16
CA GLU A 45 -5.90 23.04 -17.31
C GLU A 45 -5.82 22.60 -15.84
N GLY A 46 -6.80 21.83 -15.36
CA GLY A 46 -6.80 21.30 -14.00
C GLY A 46 -5.68 20.29 -13.75
N LEU A 47 -5.41 19.39 -14.71
CA LEU A 47 -4.29 18.44 -14.62
C LEU A 47 -2.95 19.17 -14.63
N ARG A 48 -2.79 20.17 -15.49
CA ARG A 48 -1.59 21.03 -15.50
C ARG A 48 -1.41 21.77 -14.17
N ALA A 49 -2.48 22.36 -13.62
CA ALA A 49 -2.42 23.04 -12.34
C ALA A 49 -2.05 22.10 -11.18
N ALA A 50 -2.57 20.86 -11.18
CA ALA A 50 -2.21 19.85 -10.18
C ALA A 50 -0.72 19.47 -10.26
N ARG A 51 -0.19 19.34 -11.48
CA ARG A 51 1.24 19.09 -11.72
C ARG A 51 2.10 20.24 -11.23
N GLU A 52 1.81 21.47 -11.68
CA GLU A 52 2.53 22.68 -11.25
C GLU A 52 2.50 22.83 -9.72
N TYR A 53 1.36 22.55 -9.07
CA TYR A 53 1.26 22.57 -7.61
C TYR A 53 2.16 21.51 -6.96
N SER A 54 2.18 20.28 -7.49
CA SER A 54 3.00 19.21 -6.92
C SER A 54 4.51 19.50 -6.99
N GLU A 55 4.96 20.30 -7.96
CA GLU A 55 6.34 20.77 -8.09
C GLU A 55 6.74 21.77 -6.99
N THR A 56 5.76 22.36 -6.29
CA THR A 56 6.01 23.22 -5.11
C THR A 56 6.23 22.43 -3.81
N LEU A 57 6.05 21.10 -3.87
CA LEU A 57 6.16 20.18 -2.74
C LEU A 57 7.30 19.18 -2.98
N ASP A 58 7.74 18.50 -1.93
CA ASP A 58 8.67 17.36 -2.03
C ASP A 58 7.93 16.08 -2.50
N THR A 59 7.38 16.14 -3.71
CA THR A 59 6.54 15.07 -4.28
C THR A 59 7.39 14.09 -5.07
N ALA A 60 7.42 12.82 -4.66
CA ALA A 60 8.13 11.77 -5.41
C ALA A 60 7.41 11.37 -6.71
N ALA A 61 6.08 11.20 -6.65
CA ALA A 61 5.27 10.79 -7.79
C ALA A 61 3.77 11.08 -7.58
N VAL A 62 3.03 11.21 -8.67
CA VAL A 62 1.56 11.29 -8.70
C VAL A 62 1.03 10.35 -9.78
N VAL A 63 -0.01 9.60 -9.46
CA VAL A 63 -0.76 8.77 -10.42
C VAL A 63 -2.25 9.07 -10.25
N ILE A 64 -2.93 9.42 -11.33
CA ILE A 64 -4.37 9.69 -11.36
C ILE A 64 -5.03 8.61 -12.19
N LEU A 65 -5.96 7.85 -11.58
CA LEU A 65 -6.70 6.79 -12.23
C LEU A 65 -8.19 7.13 -12.27
N HIS A 66 -8.85 6.83 -13.39
CA HIS A 66 -10.30 6.88 -13.54
C HIS A 66 -10.78 5.54 -14.11
N ASN A 67 -11.66 4.84 -13.39
CA ASN A 67 -12.17 3.51 -13.78
C ASN A 67 -11.08 2.51 -14.17
N GLY A 68 -9.93 2.55 -13.47
CA GLY A 68 -8.80 1.64 -13.70
C GLY A 68 -7.90 2.04 -14.87
N ALA A 69 -8.19 3.13 -15.59
CA ALA A 69 -7.33 3.68 -16.63
C ALA A 69 -6.54 4.89 -16.09
N THR A 70 -5.27 5.01 -16.48
CA THR A 70 -4.45 6.18 -16.14
C THR A 70 -4.96 7.41 -16.89
N VAL A 71 -5.28 8.46 -16.15
CA VAL A 71 -5.68 9.78 -16.65
C VAL A 71 -4.45 10.65 -16.88
N ASP A 72 -3.56 10.67 -15.90
CA ASP A 72 -2.24 11.31 -15.98
C ASP A 72 -1.34 10.72 -14.88
N GLU A 73 -0.04 10.77 -15.08
CA GLU A 73 0.95 10.37 -14.09
C GLU A 73 2.25 11.15 -14.27
N TRP A 74 2.98 11.37 -13.17
CA TRP A 74 4.27 12.06 -13.22
C TRP A 74 5.15 11.80 -12.00
N GLY A 75 6.42 12.18 -12.14
CA GLY A 75 7.46 11.85 -11.17
C GLY A 75 7.93 10.39 -11.32
N ALA A 76 8.48 9.84 -10.25
CA ALA A 76 9.06 8.49 -10.25
C ALA A 76 8.01 7.42 -9.88
N THR A 77 6.98 7.25 -10.71
CA THR A 77 5.81 6.39 -10.41
C THR A 77 6.14 4.90 -10.25
N ALA A 78 7.28 4.45 -10.77
CA ALA A 78 7.79 3.09 -10.61
C ALA A 78 8.77 2.91 -9.44
N LEU A 79 9.10 3.97 -8.68
CA LEU A 79 10.05 3.91 -7.58
C LEU A 79 9.42 3.18 -6.37
N PRO A 80 10.06 2.13 -5.83
CA PRO A 80 9.62 1.53 -4.58
C PRO A 80 9.77 2.54 -3.43
N LEU A 81 8.65 2.90 -2.81
CA LEU A 81 8.58 3.86 -1.71
C LEU A 81 7.98 3.21 -0.46
N MET A 82 8.50 3.62 0.70
CA MET A 82 7.97 3.25 2.01
C MET A 82 6.50 3.65 2.11
N CYS A 83 5.61 2.65 2.07
CA CYS A 83 4.16 2.89 2.05
C CYS A 83 3.61 3.34 3.41
N HIS A 84 4.41 3.25 4.48
CA HIS A 84 4.04 3.65 5.84
C HIS A 84 2.61 3.21 6.20
N SER A 85 1.72 4.13 6.57
CA SER A 85 0.35 3.79 6.99
C SER A 85 -0.59 3.42 5.83
N VAL A 86 -0.22 3.64 4.57
CA VAL A 86 -1.00 3.16 3.40
C VAL A 86 -1.16 1.64 3.43
N ARG A 87 -0.16 0.92 3.98
CA ARG A 87 -0.20 -0.55 4.15
C ARG A 87 -1.47 -1.05 4.85
N LYS A 88 -2.05 -0.25 5.77
CA LYS A 88 -3.22 -0.62 6.57
C LYS A 88 -4.48 -0.72 5.71
N SER A 89 -4.67 0.23 4.81
CA SER A 89 -5.79 0.20 3.85
C SER A 89 -5.64 -0.94 2.84
N LEU A 90 -4.40 -1.18 2.37
CA LEU A 90 -4.11 -2.32 1.50
C LEU A 90 -4.41 -3.65 2.20
N LEU A 91 -3.96 -3.82 3.44
CA LEU A 91 -4.28 -4.99 4.27
C LEU A 91 -5.79 -5.17 4.41
N SER A 92 -6.53 -4.10 4.74
CA SER A 92 -7.99 -4.16 4.87
C SER A 92 -8.67 -4.61 3.56
N ALA A 93 -8.17 -4.17 2.40
CA ALA A 93 -8.67 -4.63 1.11
C ALA A 93 -8.39 -6.12 0.86
N LEU A 94 -7.23 -6.64 1.29
CA LEU A 94 -6.88 -8.07 1.15
C LEU A 94 -7.85 -8.99 1.91
N TYR A 95 -8.40 -8.56 3.04
CA TYR A 95 -9.40 -9.34 3.79
C TYR A 95 -10.63 -9.68 2.95
N GLY A 96 -11.07 -8.78 2.06
CA GLY A 96 -12.37 -8.90 1.38
C GLY A 96 -12.59 -10.22 0.64
N ARG A 97 -11.58 -10.72 -0.08
CA ARG A 97 -11.67 -12.02 -0.77
C ARG A 97 -11.79 -13.19 0.21
N HIS A 98 -11.02 -13.15 1.29
CA HIS A 98 -10.96 -14.20 2.30
C HIS A 98 -12.19 -14.22 3.22
N VAL A 99 -12.85 -13.07 3.37
CA VAL A 99 -14.17 -12.99 4.02
C VAL A 99 -15.23 -13.58 3.09
N LYS A 100 -15.23 -13.17 1.81
CA LYS A 100 -16.22 -13.64 0.82
C LYS A 100 -16.21 -15.15 0.63
N ASN A 101 -15.03 -15.78 0.66
CA ASN A 101 -14.91 -17.24 0.47
C ASN A 101 -14.97 -18.04 1.79
N GLY A 102 -15.22 -17.38 2.92
CA GLY A 102 -15.36 -18.03 4.23
C GLY A 102 -14.06 -18.45 4.92
N THR A 103 -12.88 -18.13 4.35
CA THR A 103 -11.59 -18.38 5.03
C THR A 103 -11.45 -17.55 6.32
N ILE A 104 -11.95 -16.32 6.32
CA ILE A 104 -11.91 -15.42 7.48
C ILE A 104 -13.34 -15.06 7.90
N ASP A 105 -13.69 -15.40 9.13
CA ASP A 105 -14.87 -14.86 9.80
C ASP A 105 -14.48 -13.63 10.63
N LEU A 106 -14.96 -12.45 10.22
CA LEU A 106 -14.65 -11.17 10.88
C LEU A 106 -15.16 -11.09 12.32
N ASN A 107 -16.08 -11.97 12.72
CA ASN A 107 -16.65 -11.98 14.06
C ASN A 107 -15.86 -12.83 15.05
N ARG A 108 -14.79 -13.50 14.61
CA ARG A 108 -13.91 -14.23 15.53
C ARG A 108 -13.21 -13.28 16.48
N THR A 109 -13.24 -13.65 17.77
CA THR A 109 -12.60 -12.86 18.82
C THR A 109 -11.11 -13.17 18.93
N LEU A 110 -10.34 -12.25 19.53
CA LEU A 110 -8.93 -12.48 19.85
C LEU A 110 -8.75 -13.75 20.70
N LYS A 111 -9.67 -14.01 21.64
CA LYS A 111 -9.71 -15.25 22.43
C LYS A 111 -9.81 -16.51 21.56
N GLN A 112 -10.74 -16.53 20.62
CA GLN A 112 -10.95 -17.67 19.71
C GLN A 112 -9.78 -17.87 18.75
N LEU A 113 -9.01 -16.82 18.47
CA LEU A 113 -7.83 -16.82 17.61
C LEU A 113 -6.54 -17.10 18.39
N GLY A 114 -6.58 -17.16 19.73
CA GLY A 114 -5.39 -17.34 20.57
C GLY A 114 -4.44 -16.14 20.57
N ILE A 115 -4.94 -14.92 20.29
CA ILE A 115 -4.15 -13.69 20.29
C ILE A 115 -4.20 -13.08 21.69
N ASN A 116 -3.07 -13.11 22.42
CA ASN A 116 -3.00 -12.65 23.82
C ASN A 116 -1.92 -11.57 24.08
N ASP A 117 -1.19 -11.17 23.03
CA ASP A 117 -0.07 -10.22 23.05
C ASP A 117 1.05 -10.55 24.07
N ASN A 118 2.03 -9.64 24.18
CA ASN A 118 3.09 -9.67 25.19
C ASN A 118 2.59 -9.19 26.56
N GLU A 119 3.37 -9.48 27.61
CA GLU A 119 3.09 -8.99 28.96
C GLU A 119 3.11 -7.44 29.05
N PRO A 120 2.13 -6.83 29.74
CA PRO A 120 1.01 -7.48 30.43
C PRO A 120 -0.01 -8.06 29.44
N SER A 121 -0.33 -9.36 29.54
CA SER A 121 -1.25 -10.05 28.63
C SER A 121 -2.61 -9.34 28.50
N LEU A 122 -3.35 -9.61 27.41
CA LEU A 122 -4.69 -9.03 27.21
C LEU A 122 -5.67 -9.42 28.33
N THR A 123 -6.51 -8.47 28.73
CA THR A 123 -7.61 -8.70 29.68
C THR A 123 -8.76 -9.48 29.02
N GLU A 124 -9.64 -10.07 29.82
CA GLU A 124 -10.85 -10.74 29.28
C GLU A 124 -11.73 -9.82 28.42
N ALA A 125 -11.80 -8.52 28.75
CA ALA A 125 -12.53 -7.54 27.95
C ALA A 125 -11.85 -7.29 26.59
N GLU A 126 -10.52 -7.12 26.58
CA GLU A 126 -9.71 -6.95 25.36
C GLU A 126 -9.76 -8.20 24.47
N LEU A 127 -9.70 -9.40 25.06
CA LEU A 127 -9.81 -10.69 24.38
C LEU A 127 -11.17 -10.87 23.67
N GLY A 128 -12.18 -10.11 24.05
CA GLY A 128 -13.49 -10.04 23.40
C GLY A 128 -13.51 -9.25 22.08
N ALA A 129 -12.44 -8.51 21.74
CA ALA A 129 -12.37 -7.79 20.48
C ALA A 129 -12.41 -8.76 19.28
N GLN A 130 -13.15 -8.40 18.23
CA GLN A 130 -13.30 -9.19 17.01
C GLN A 130 -12.38 -8.64 15.92
N ILE A 131 -12.04 -9.45 14.91
CA ILE A 131 -11.22 -9.03 13.76
C ILE A 131 -11.74 -7.71 13.16
N ARG A 132 -13.06 -7.56 12.99
CA ARG A 132 -13.64 -6.31 12.49
C ARG A 132 -13.30 -5.07 13.34
N HIS A 133 -13.23 -5.21 14.66
CA HIS A 133 -12.91 -4.08 15.54
C HIS A 133 -11.48 -3.61 15.30
N LEU A 134 -10.54 -4.53 15.04
CA LEU A 134 -9.16 -4.19 14.69
C LEU A 134 -9.11 -3.45 13.36
N LEU A 135 -9.79 -3.94 12.32
CA LEU A 135 -9.83 -3.28 11.00
C LEU A 135 -10.43 -1.88 11.05
N MET A 136 -11.29 -1.61 12.04
CA MET A 136 -11.93 -0.31 12.25
C MET A 136 -11.21 0.59 13.26
N ALA A 137 -10.11 0.14 13.87
CA ALA A 137 -9.42 0.82 14.97
C ALA A 137 -10.32 1.10 16.20
N ARG A 138 -11.11 0.09 16.58
CA ARG A 138 -12.12 0.14 17.67
C ARG A 138 -12.01 -1.07 18.60
N SER A 139 -10.86 -1.71 18.72
CA SER A 139 -10.71 -2.93 19.53
C SER A 139 -10.86 -2.69 21.04
N GLY A 140 -10.56 -1.49 21.52
CA GLY A 140 -10.41 -1.21 22.96
C GLY A 140 -9.07 -1.69 23.55
N VAL A 141 -8.14 -2.18 22.72
CA VAL A 141 -6.80 -2.59 23.14
C VAL A 141 -5.85 -1.39 23.05
N TYR A 142 -5.27 -1.01 24.19
CA TYR A 142 -4.41 0.18 24.30
C TYR A 142 -3.00 -0.19 24.77
N HIS A 143 -2.41 -1.19 24.11
CA HIS A 143 -1.01 -1.57 24.30
C HIS A 143 -0.06 -0.71 23.46
N PRO A 144 1.21 -0.58 23.90
CA PRO A 144 2.30 -0.12 23.04
C PRO A 144 2.39 -0.89 21.74
N ALA A 145 2.69 -0.19 20.65
CA ALA A 145 2.76 -0.78 19.32
C ALA A 145 4.06 -0.43 18.62
N LEU A 146 4.55 -1.34 17.76
CA LEU A 146 5.60 -1.01 16.81
C LEU A 146 5.15 0.14 15.90
N TYR A 147 6.10 1.03 15.59
CA TYR A 147 5.90 2.26 14.80
C TYR A 147 4.96 3.30 15.46
N GLU A 148 4.71 3.21 16.76
CA GLU A 148 4.04 4.27 17.53
C GLU A 148 4.98 5.48 17.72
N THR A 149 4.48 6.69 17.47
CA THR A 149 5.23 7.93 17.77
C THR A 149 4.99 8.36 19.22
N ALA A 150 5.87 9.20 19.77
CA ALA A 150 5.68 9.74 21.12
C ALA A 150 4.34 10.49 21.28
N ALA A 151 3.90 11.21 20.24
CA ALA A 151 2.60 11.89 20.24
C ALA A 151 1.43 10.90 20.28
N MET A 152 1.53 9.79 19.52
CA MET A 152 0.52 8.72 19.56
C MET A 152 0.47 8.07 20.93
N ALA A 153 1.63 7.71 21.51
CA ALA A 153 1.73 7.11 22.84
C ALA A 153 1.12 8.01 23.93
N LYS A 154 1.33 9.33 23.84
CA LYS A 154 0.74 10.31 24.77
C LYS A 154 -0.78 10.44 24.60
N ALA A 155 -1.27 10.31 23.36
CA ALA A 155 -2.69 10.39 23.05
C ALA A 155 -3.45 9.08 23.29
N ARG A 156 -2.74 7.98 23.59
CA ARG A 156 -3.34 6.67 23.80
C ARG A 156 -4.29 6.69 24.99
N PRO A 157 -5.54 6.23 24.83
CA PRO A 157 -6.47 6.17 25.95
C PRO A 157 -5.94 5.29 27.08
N ALA A 158 -6.43 5.53 28.30
CA ALA A 158 -6.10 4.69 29.44
C ALA A 158 -6.58 3.25 29.18
N ARG A 159 -5.75 2.26 29.50
CA ARG A 159 -6.10 0.84 29.32
C ARG A 159 -7.41 0.51 30.05
N GLY A 160 -8.32 -0.20 29.38
CA GLY A 160 -9.63 -0.56 29.93
C GLY A 160 -10.67 0.57 29.98
N SER A 161 -10.36 1.76 29.45
CA SER A 161 -11.32 2.89 29.43
C SER A 161 -12.51 2.69 28.49
N HIS A 162 -12.39 1.79 27.51
CA HIS A 162 -13.41 1.55 26.50
C HIS A 162 -13.52 0.06 26.18
N ALA A 163 -14.74 -0.45 26.06
CA ALA A 163 -15.00 -1.80 25.58
C ALA A 163 -14.83 -1.88 24.05
N PRO A 164 -14.64 -3.08 23.48
CA PRO A 164 -14.58 -3.25 22.03
C PRO A 164 -15.80 -2.64 21.34
N ASP A 165 -15.56 -2.00 20.20
CA ASP A 165 -16.53 -1.30 19.35
C ASP A 165 -17.24 -0.08 19.97
N THR A 166 -16.76 0.43 21.12
CA THR A 166 -17.38 1.61 21.77
C THR A 166 -16.66 2.92 21.49
N PHE A 167 -15.37 2.88 21.14
CA PHE A 167 -14.56 4.08 20.92
C PHE A 167 -13.60 3.88 19.75
N TRP A 168 -13.46 4.91 18.92
CA TRP A 168 -12.50 4.92 17.82
C TRP A 168 -11.21 5.60 18.26
N TYR A 169 -10.09 4.90 18.11
CA TYR A 169 -8.76 5.46 18.33
C TYR A 169 -7.80 4.86 17.32
N TYR A 170 -7.25 5.70 16.44
CA TYR A 170 -6.24 5.26 15.48
C TYR A 170 -4.98 4.77 16.22
N ASN A 171 -4.76 3.45 16.20
CA ASN A 171 -3.66 2.81 16.91
C ASN A 171 -2.98 1.77 16.02
N ASN A 172 -1.65 1.71 16.06
CA ASN A 172 -0.91 0.74 15.24
C ASN A 172 -1.08 -0.70 15.73
N TRP A 173 -1.43 -0.91 17.01
CA TRP A 173 -1.58 -2.25 17.58
C TRP A 173 -2.63 -3.05 16.81
N ASP A 174 -3.81 -2.48 16.61
CA ASP A 174 -4.92 -3.09 15.88
C ASP A 174 -4.51 -3.53 14.47
N PHE A 175 -3.82 -2.66 13.74
CA PHE A 175 -3.42 -2.97 12.37
C PHE A 175 -2.29 -4.00 12.32
N ASN A 176 -1.37 -4.00 13.29
CA ASN A 176 -0.31 -5.00 13.39
C ASN A 176 -0.89 -6.37 13.78
N ALA A 177 -1.85 -6.41 14.71
CA ALA A 177 -2.54 -7.63 15.10
C ALA A 177 -3.42 -8.17 13.95
N ALA A 178 -4.14 -7.30 13.24
CA ALA A 178 -4.87 -7.68 12.03
C ALA A 178 -3.91 -8.27 10.97
N ALA A 179 -2.72 -7.70 10.80
CA ALA A 179 -1.73 -8.25 9.90
C ALA A 179 -1.35 -9.70 10.29
N ALA A 180 -0.98 -9.93 11.55
CA ALA A 180 -0.62 -11.26 12.03
C ALA A 180 -1.78 -12.27 11.90
N ILE A 181 -3.02 -11.85 12.20
CA ILE A 181 -4.22 -12.69 12.06
C ILE A 181 -4.43 -13.06 10.58
N PHE A 182 -4.29 -12.12 9.65
CA PHE A 182 -4.40 -12.40 8.23
C PHE A 182 -3.40 -13.48 7.78
N GLU A 183 -2.14 -13.36 8.17
CA GLU A 183 -1.10 -14.35 7.84
C GLU A 183 -1.45 -15.73 8.41
N ASN A 184 -1.82 -15.78 9.70
CA ASN A 184 -2.16 -17.03 10.38
C ASN A 184 -3.36 -17.75 9.74
N LEU A 185 -4.39 -17.01 9.33
CA LEU A 185 -5.61 -17.60 8.77
C LEU A 185 -5.49 -17.96 7.29
N THR A 186 -4.57 -17.34 6.55
CA THR A 186 -4.49 -17.53 5.09
C THR A 186 -3.24 -18.29 4.64
N GLY A 187 -2.21 -18.39 5.48
CA GLY A 187 -0.90 -18.90 5.11
C GLY A 187 -0.14 -17.99 4.14
N GLN A 188 -0.68 -16.82 3.81
CA GLN A 188 -0.03 -15.85 2.92
C GLN A 188 0.80 -14.89 3.76
N GLY A 189 2.10 -15.16 3.85
CA GLY A 189 3.04 -14.28 4.54
C GLY A 189 3.13 -12.91 3.85
N GLN A 190 3.19 -11.83 4.63
CA GLN A 190 3.23 -10.47 4.11
C GLN A 190 4.66 -10.00 3.82
N ARG A 191 5.50 -10.85 3.21
CA ARG A 191 6.86 -10.43 2.79
C ARG A 191 6.83 -9.17 1.93
N ALA A 192 5.72 -8.87 1.25
CA ALA A 192 5.53 -7.65 0.48
C ALA A 192 5.08 -6.40 1.28
N LEU A 193 4.53 -6.53 2.50
CA LEU A 193 4.07 -5.37 3.30
C LEU A 193 5.04 -4.96 4.42
N TRP A 194 5.97 -5.84 4.80
CA TRP A 194 7.02 -5.55 5.80
C TRP A 194 8.41 -5.32 5.19
N ALA A 195 8.62 -5.65 3.91
CA ALA A 195 9.90 -5.41 3.20
C ALA A 195 9.93 -4.09 2.42
N ILE A 196 9.04 -3.16 2.77
CA ILE A 196 9.12 -1.75 2.41
C ILE A 196 9.22 -0.98 3.71
#